data_AF-A0AAU6KP11-F1
#
_entry.id   AF-A0AAU6KP11-F1
#
_cell.length_a   1.000
_cell.length_b   1.000
_cell.length_c   1.000
_cell.angle_alpha   90.00
_cell.angle_beta   90.00
_cell.angle_gamma   90.00
#
_symmetry.space_group_name_H-M   'P 1'
#
loop_
_entity.id
_entity.type
_entity.pdbx_description
1 polymer ?
#
loop_
_entity_poly.entity_id
_entity_poly.type
_entity_poly.pdbx_seq_one_letter_code
_entity_poly.pdbx_strand_id
1 'polypeptide(L)'
;MPTAAANRHPHCWPGSAPVAPVSLPTPVLTALITAQVQLLRSLQATITQLETTIKKCLARHPRAVLLAQLPGVGTINLAQLLAEVGPILDRVESAEQAAAECGAAPVTKASEKAHGVYFRWAANTRARKAVTAFAHNSRIQSPWAAALYANARARGKRNPHATRIVARAWLRVIWACWHNATPYDPDNHPATQRLTAS
;
A
#
# COMPACT_ATOMS: atom_id res chain seq x y z
N MET A 1 -31.72 54.83 57.05
CA MET A 1 -31.91 53.50 56.41
C MET A 1 -30.93 53.39 55.26
N PRO A 2 -30.29 52.22 55.07
CA PRO A 2 -29.01 52.09 54.36
C PRO A 2 -29.22 51.80 52.87
N THR A 3 -28.25 52.15 52.02
CA THR A 3 -28.09 51.50 50.72
C THR A 3 -26.59 51.34 50.43
N ALA A 4 -26.14 50.11 50.73
CA ALA A 4 -25.00 49.35 50.23
C ALA A 4 -23.76 50.07 49.66
N ALA A 5 -22.66 49.91 50.39
CA ALA A 5 -21.31 49.91 49.85
C ALA A 5 -20.97 48.59 49.12
N ALA A 6 -19.96 48.68 48.26
CA ALA A 6 -19.05 47.63 47.77
C ALA A 6 -19.55 46.64 46.70
N ASN A 7 -18.94 46.71 45.51
CA ASN A 7 -17.86 45.79 45.12
C ASN A 7 -17.37 46.08 43.70
N ARG A 8 -16.24 46.79 43.56
CA ARG A 8 -15.39 46.69 42.37
C ARG A 8 -14.16 45.91 42.79
N HIS A 9 -14.16 44.60 42.55
CA HIS A 9 -12.95 43.81 42.71
C HIS A 9 -11.97 44.12 41.56
N PRO A 10 -10.74 44.56 41.84
CA PRO A 10 -9.70 44.67 40.85
C PRO A 10 -9.08 43.27 40.71
N HIS A 11 -9.69 42.40 39.93
CA HIS A 11 -9.03 41.17 39.50
C HIS A 11 -8.15 41.48 38.28
N CYS A 12 -7.18 42.37 38.46
CA CYS A 12 -6.03 42.45 37.58
C CYS A 12 -5.20 41.20 37.87
N TRP A 13 -5.28 40.18 37.02
CA TRP A 13 -4.24 39.15 37.00
C TRP A 13 -2.90 39.87 36.70
N PRO A 14 -1.88 39.85 37.57
CA PRO A 14 -0.54 40.27 37.19
C PRO A 14 0.09 39.11 36.41
N GLY A 15 -0.50 38.78 35.26
CA GLY A 15 0.07 37.83 34.32
C GLY A 15 0.97 38.62 33.38
N SER A 16 2.26 38.73 33.70
CA SER A 16 3.24 39.04 32.67
C SER A 16 3.03 38.07 31.50
N ALA A 17 3.03 38.59 30.28
CA ALA A 17 2.96 37.74 29.09
C ALA A 17 4.03 36.65 29.20
N PRO A 18 3.71 35.38 28.90
CA PRO A 18 4.69 34.31 28.98
C PRO A 18 5.90 34.70 28.15
N VAL A 19 7.08 34.66 28.77
CA VAL A 19 8.35 34.91 28.09
C VAL A 19 8.42 33.94 26.91
N ALA A 20 8.58 34.48 25.70
CA ALA A 20 8.75 33.65 24.52
C ALA A 20 9.88 32.65 24.79
N PRO A 21 9.69 31.36 24.53
CA PRO A 21 10.73 30.37 24.78
C PRO A 21 11.99 30.80 24.04
N VAL A 22 13.13 30.72 24.74
CA VAL A 22 14.44 30.99 24.14
C VAL A 22 14.62 30.05 22.97
N SER A 23 14.50 30.59 21.76
CA SER A 23 14.71 29.82 20.52
C SER A 23 16.21 29.67 20.26
N LEU A 24 16.57 28.62 19.53
CA LEU A 24 17.94 28.46 19.06
C LEU A 24 18.33 29.69 18.22
N PRO A 25 19.58 30.18 18.31
CA PRO A 25 20.03 31.27 17.47
C PRO A 25 19.78 30.97 15.99
N THR A 26 19.33 31.97 15.24
CA THR A 26 19.11 31.89 13.78
C THR A 26 20.25 31.20 13.00
N PRO A 27 21.55 31.42 13.28
CA PRO A 27 22.62 30.70 12.57
C PRO A 27 22.59 29.18 12.84
N VAL A 28 22.22 28.75 14.04
CA VAL A 28 22.10 27.32 14.39
C VAL A 28 20.93 26.69 13.64
N LEU A 29 19.77 27.34 13.64
CA LEU A 29 18.60 26.88 12.86
C LEU A 29 18.93 26.79 11.36
N THR A 30 19.64 27.79 10.83
CA THR A 30 20.07 27.81 9.43
C THR A 30 21.00 26.63 9.11
N ALA A 31 21.97 26.34 9.98
CA ALA A 31 22.87 25.20 9.80
C ALA A 31 22.11 23.86 9.83
N LEU A 32 21.19 23.68 10.77
CA LEU A 32 20.37 22.45 10.89
C LEU A 32 19.50 22.23 9.65
N ILE A 33 18.77 23.27 9.20
CA ILE A 33 17.93 23.19 8.00
C ILE A 33 18.79 22.92 6.77
N THR A 34 19.94 23.59 6.64
CA THR A 34 20.87 23.38 5.52
C THR A 34 21.36 21.94 5.48
N ALA A 35 21.75 21.37 6.62
CA ALA A 35 22.18 19.97 6.71
C ALA A 35 21.05 18.99 6.35
N GLN A 36 19.82 19.24 6.81
CA GLN A 36 18.65 18.43 6.44
C GLN A 36 18.34 18.50 4.94
N VAL A 37 18.42 19.69 4.34
CA VAL A 37 18.23 19.88 2.90
C VAL A 37 19.32 19.17 2.10
N GLN A 38 20.58 19.22 2.55
CA GLN A 38 21.68 18.47 1.93
C GLN A 38 21.42 16.95 1.96
N LEU A 39 20.96 16.42 3.09
CA LEU A 39 20.61 15.01 3.23
C LEU A 39 19.42 14.62 2.35
N LEU A 40 18.38 15.46 2.27
CA LEU A 40 17.25 15.20 1.39
C LEU A 40 17.67 15.15 -0.08
N ARG A 41 18.54 16.07 -0.51
CA ARG A 41 19.08 16.10 -1.87
C ARG A 41 19.90 14.85 -2.19
N SER A 42 20.75 14.39 -1.27
CA SER A 42 21.55 13.18 -1.49
C SER A 42 20.69 11.92 -1.57
N LEU A 43 19.66 11.80 -0.72
CA LEU A 43 18.70 10.71 -0.80
C LEU A 43 17.90 10.73 -2.11
N GLN A 44 17.42 11.89 -2.56
CA GLN A 44 16.70 12.02 -3.83
C GLN A 44 17.56 11.62 -5.03
N ALA A 45 18.84 12.03 -5.06
CA ALA A 45 19.78 11.62 -6.09
C ALA A 45 19.98 10.09 -6.09
N THR A 46 20.16 9.51 -4.90
CA THR A 46 20.34 8.06 -4.73
C THR A 46 19.10 7.28 -5.18
N ILE A 47 17.90 7.73 -4.80
CA ILE A 47 16.63 7.13 -5.23
C ILE A 47 16.55 7.16 -6.77
N THR A 48 16.78 8.31 -7.39
CA THR A 48 16.72 8.46 -8.85
C THR A 48 17.70 7.51 -9.56
N GLN A 49 18.91 7.35 -9.03
CA GLN A 49 19.90 6.40 -9.56
C GLN A 49 19.44 4.94 -9.44
N LEU A 50 18.85 4.57 -8.30
CA LEU A 50 18.32 3.23 -8.08
C LEU A 50 17.12 2.94 -8.97
N GLU A 51 16.19 3.88 -9.12
CA GLU A 51 15.04 3.74 -10.03
C GLU A 51 15.49 3.53 -11.48
N THR A 52 16.52 4.26 -11.92
CA THR A 52 17.12 4.08 -13.24
C THR A 52 17.73 2.69 -13.40
N THR A 53 18.43 2.20 -12.38
CA THR A 53 19.04 0.87 -12.38
C THR A 53 17.97 -0.22 -12.43
N ILE A 54 16.92 -0.09 -11.60
CA ILE A 54 15.77 -1.00 -11.59
C ILE A 54 15.11 -1.05 -12.96
N LYS A 55 14.85 0.11 -13.59
CA LYS A 55 14.24 0.18 -14.93
C LYS A 55 15.07 -0.57 -15.97
N LYS A 56 16.40 -0.42 -15.94
CA LYS A 56 17.32 -1.16 -16.84
C LYS A 56 17.27 -2.67 -16.60
N CYS A 57 17.24 -3.11 -15.34
CA CYS A 57 17.11 -4.53 -15.00
C CYS A 57 15.78 -5.11 -15.47
N LEU A 58 14.67 -4.39 -15.26
CA LEU A 58 13.34 -4.81 -15.72
C LEU A 58 13.27 -5.00 -17.23
N ALA A 59 13.85 -4.07 -18.01
CA ALA A 59 13.87 -4.16 -19.47
C ALA A 59 14.56 -5.43 -19.98
N ARG A 60 15.47 -6.01 -19.19
CA ARG A 60 16.20 -7.25 -19.52
C ARG A 60 15.60 -8.49 -18.88
N HIS A 61 14.62 -8.34 -17.98
CA HIS A 61 14.08 -9.45 -17.22
C HIS A 61 13.06 -10.23 -18.07
N PRO A 62 13.28 -11.53 -18.33
CA PRO A 62 12.49 -12.29 -19.31
C PRO A 62 11.00 -12.36 -18.96
N ARG A 63 10.65 -12.36 -17.67
CA ARG A 63 9.26 -12.45 -17.21
C ARG A 63 8.61 -11.10 -16.91
N ALA A 64 9.32 -9.99 -17.12
CA ALA A 64 8.72 -8.67 -16.88
C ALA A 64 7.54 -8.40 -17.83
N VAL A 65 7.64 -8.84 -19.08
CA VAL A 65 6.58 -8.73 -20.08
C VAL A 65 5.27 -9.38 -19.63
N LEU A 66 5.34 -10.43 -18.80
CA LEU A 66 4.15 -11.16 -18.36
C LEU A 66 3.21 -10.27 -17.54
N LEU A 67 3.77 -9.33 -16.78
CA LEU A 67 3.06 -8.53 -15.78
C LEU A 67 3.08 -7.03 -16.08
N ALA A 68 3.82 -6.59 -17.11
CA ALA A 68 4.01 -5.17 -17.41
C ALA A 68 2.73 -4.43 -17.80
N GLN A 69 1.74 -5.15 -18.36
CA GLN A 69 0.45 -4.59 -18.79
C GLN A 69 -0.62 -4.64 -17.68
N LEU A 70 -0.26 -5.06 -16.46
CA LEU A 70 -1.21 -5.04 -15.35
C LEU A 70 -1.68 -3.60 -15.07
N PRO A 71 -2.99 -3.38 -14.86
CA PRO A 71 -3.54 -2.03 -14.71
C PRO A 71 -3.00 -1.38 -13.43
N GLY A 72 -2.44 -0.17 -13.55
CA GLY A 72 -1.87 0.57 -12.42
C GLY A 72 -0.54 0.00 -11.88
N VAL A 73 0.11 -0.92 -12.59
CA VAL A 73 1.44 -1.40 -12.21
C VAL A 73 2.51 -0.37 -12.62
N GLY A 74 3.13 0.28 -11.63
CA GLY A 74 4.27 1.17 -11.88
C GLY A 74 5.58 0.40 -11.93
N THR A 75 6.63 0.98 -12.52
CA THR A 75 7.98 0.37 -12.66
C THR A 75 8.49 -0.26 -11.36
N ILE A 76 8.43 0.48 -10.24
CA ILE A 76 8.92 -0.01 -8.95
C ILE A 76 8.05 -1.14 -8.41
N ASN A 77 6.73 -1.05 -8.59
CA ASN A 77 5.83 -2.09 -8.13
C ASN A 77 5.95 -3.36 -8.97
N LEU A 78 6.17 -3.24 -10.29
CA LEU A 78 6.49 -4.35 -11.18
C LEU A 78 7.79 -5.05 -10.73
N ALA A 79 8.85 -4.29 -10.43
CA ALA A 79 10.08 -4.86 -9.89
C ALA A 79 9.87 -5.60 -8.57
N GLN A 80 9.06 -5.05 -7.66
CA GLN A 80 8.72 -5.71 -6.40
C GLN A 80 7.92 -7.00 -6.63
N LEU A 81 6.96 -7.01 -7.56
CA LEU A 81 6.21 -8.22 -7.91
C LEU A 81 7.17 -9.28 -8.46
N LEU A 82 8.05 -8.95 -9.40
CA LEU A 82 9.01 -9.91 -9.94
C LEU A 82 9.99 -10.43 -8.88
N ALA A 83 10.52 -9.55 -8.04
CA ALA A 83 11.54 -9.93 -7.05
C ALA A 83 10.96 -10.72 -5.87
N GLU A 84 9.76 -10.37 -5.39
CA GLU A 84 9.20 -10.93 -4.15
C GLU A 84 8.11 -11.98 -4.43
N VAL A 85 7.30 -11.80 -5.47
CA VAL A 85 6.22 -12.73 -5.84
C VAL A 85 6.69 -13.75 -6.86
N GLY A 86 7.57 -13.39 -7.80
CA GLY A 86 8.11 -14.31 -8.82
C GLY A 86 8.68 -15.61 -8.24
N PRO A 87 9.64 -15.57 -7.29
CA PRO A 87 10.19 -16.78 -6.66
C PRO A 87 9.17 -17.60 -5.87
N ILE A 88 8.04 -17.00 -5.46
CA ILE A 88 6.92 -17.73 -4.85
C ILE A 88 6.18 -18.49 -5.95
N LEU A 89 5.86 -17.83 -7.05
CA LEU A 89 5.16 -18.44 -8.17
C LEU A 89 5.95 -19.58 -8.81
N ASP A 90 7.28 -19.55 -8.77
CA ASP A 90 8.13 -20.62 -9.31
C ASP A 90 8.12 -21.92 -8.49
N ARG A 91 7.70 -21.88 -7.23
CA ARG A 91 7.72 -23.04 -6.32
C ARG A 91 6.36 -23.58 -5.92
N VAL A 92 5.30 -22.78 -6.09
CA VAL A 92 3.94 -23.15 -5.69
C VAL A 92 3.19 -23.78 -6.86
N GLU A 93 2.35 -24.76 -6.57
CA GLU A 93 1.61 -25.53 -7.57
C GLU A 93 0.22 -24.95 -7.87
N SER A 94 -0.21 -23.93 -7.12
CA SER A 94 -1.52 -23.32 -7.30
C SER A 94 -1.56 -21.84 -6.91
N ALA A 95 -2.53 -21.13 -7.49
CA ALA A 95 -2.79 -19.73 -7.13
C ALA A 95 -3.22 -19.57 -5.66
N GLU A 96 -3.88 -20.57 -5.08
CA GLU A 96 -4.26 -20.61 -3.67
C GLU A 96 -3.04 -20.68 -2.75
N GLN A 97 -2.06 -21.52 -3.09
CA GLN A 97 -0.77 -21.57 -2.38
C GLN A 97 -0.03 -20.23 -2.52
N ALA A 98 0.04 -19.66 -3.73
CA ALA A 98 0.61 -18.33 -3.95
C ALA A 98 -0.07 -17.25 -3.08
N ALA A 99 -1.40 -17.28 -3.00
CA ALA A 99 -2.18 -16.37 -2.17
C ALA A 99 -1.94 -16.56 -0.67
N ALA A 100 -1.71 -17.78 -0.21
CA ALA A 100 -1.34 -18.07 1.17
C ALA A 100 0.07 -17.53 1.47
N GLU A 101 1.05 -17.81 0.63
CA GLU A 101 2.45 -17.37 0.82
C GLU A 101 2.62 -15.85 0.72
N CYS A 102 1.87 -15.19 -0.17
CA CYS A 102 1.82 -13.73 -0.26
C CYS A 102 0.95 -13.09 0.84
N GLY A 103 0.33 -13.89 1.72
CA GLY A 103 -0.48 -13.40 2.83
C GLY A 103 -1.76 -12.68 2.41
N ALA A 104 -2.28 -12.99 1.22
CA ALA A 104 -3.55 -12.49 0.70
C ALA A 104 -4.73 -13.40 1.09
N ALA A 105 -4.50 -14.70 1.28
CA ALA A 105 -5.49 -15.65 1.75
C ALA A 105 -5.61 -15.66 3.30
N PRO A 106 -6.83 -15.83 3.85
CA PRO A 106 -7.01 -16.00 5.29
C PRO A 106 -6.54 -17.40 5.76
N VAL A 107 -6.49 -17.59 7.08
CA VAL A 107 -6.33 -18.91 7.71
C VAL A 107 -7.67 -19.31 8.31
N THR A 108 -8.22 -20.43 7.87
CA THR A 108 -9.38 -21.04 8.50
C THR A 108 -8.90 -21.96 9.62
N LYS A 109 -9.41 -21.76 10.83
CA LYS A 109 -9.26 -22.71 11.94
C LYS A 109 -10.61 -23.32 12.20
N ALA A 110 -10.70 -24.64 12.04
CA ALA A 110 -11.90 -25.41 12.32
C ALA A 110 -11.56 -26.53 13.31
N SER A 111 -12.40 -26.66 14.32
CA SER A 111 -12.47 -27.73 15.30
C SER A 111 -13.95 -28.12 15.41
N GLU A 112 -14.26 -29.31 15.90
CA GLU A 112 -15.65 -29.74 16.17
C GLU A 112 -16.45 -28.72 17.00
N LYS A 113 -15.78 -27.91 17.84
CA LYS A 113 -16.42 -26.92 18.72
C LYS A 113 -16.28 -25.47 18.26
N ALA A 114 -15.46 -25.18 17.25
CA ALA A 114 -15.17 -23.80 16.87
C ALA A 114 -14.80 -23.68 15.39
N HIS A 115 -15.36 -22.68 14.72
CA HIS A 115 -15.03 -22.33 13.34
C HIS A 115 -14.71 -20.84 13.24
N GLY A 116 -13.56 -20.49 12.69
CA GLY A 116 -13.15 -19.10 12.55
C GLY A 116 -12.21 -18.86 11.36
N VAL A 117 -12.34 -17.69 10.74
CA VAL A 117 -11.51 -17.23 9.62
C VAL A 117 -10.68 -16.04 10.08
N TYR A 118 -9.36 -16.20 10.08
CA TYR A 118 -8.40 -15.27 10.66
C TYR A 118 -7.46 -14.69 9.61
N PHE A 119 -6.83 -13.57 9.95
CA PHE A 119 -5.74 -13.03 9.14
C PHE A 119 -4.48 -13.89 9.25
N ARG A 120 -3.84 -14.17 8.10
CA ARG A 120 -2.59 -14.91 8.03
C ARG A 120 -1.42 -14.00 8.38
N TRP A 121 -0.86 -14.13 9.58
CA TRP A 121 0.34 -13.41 9.98
C TRP A 121 1.61 -13.99 9.35
N ALA A 122 1.76 -15.32 9.40
CA ALA A 122 2.87 -16.06 8.79
C ALA A 122 2.75 -16.09 7.24
N ALA A 123 3.42 -15.14 6.59
CA ALA A 123 3.54 -15.04 5.14
C ALA A 123 4.77 -14.19 4.77
N ASN A 124 5.19 -14.19 3.50
CA ASN A 124 6.19 -13.24 3.04
C ASN A 124 5.61 -11.81 3.06
N THR A 125 6.12 -10.98 3.99
CA THR A 125 5.61 -9.62 4.22
C THR A 125 5.95 -8.67 3.07
N ARG A 126 7.08 -8.87 2.38
CA ARG A 126 7.48 -8.07 1.23
C ARG A 126 6.61 -8.39 0.02
N ALA A 127 6.36 -9.66 -0.26
CA ALA A 127 5.42 -10.11 -1.28
C ALA A 127 4.01 -9.57 -1.00
N ARG A 128 3.55 -9.65 0.26
CA ARG A 128 2.27 -9.06 0.69
C ARG A 128 2.22 -7.57 0.38
N LYS A 129 3.27 -6.82 0.71
CA LYS A 129 3.35 -5.37 0.44
C LYS A 129 3.29 -5.09 -1.06
N ALA A 130 4.06 -5.82 -1.87
CA ALA A 130 4.09 -5.67 -3.33
C ALA A 130 2.71 -5.89 -3.95
N VAL A 131 2.05 -7.00 -3.62
CA VAL A 131 0.75 -7.36 -4.21
C VAL A 131 -0.39 -6.49 -3.69
N THR A 132 -0.36 -6.05 -2.43
CA THR A 132 -1.41 -5.16 -1.90
C THR A 132 -1.26 -3.72 -2.39
N ALA A 133 -0.03 -3.24 -2.60
CA ALA A 133 0.23 -1.96 -3.26
C ALA A 133 -0.27 -1.99 -4.71
N PHE A 134 0.04 -3.05 -5.45
CA PHE A 134 -0.50 -3.29 -6.78
C PHE A 134 -2.04 -3.28 -6.78
N ALA A 135 -2.64 -4.10 -5.91
CA ALA A 135 -4.10 -4.23 -5.83
C ALA A 135 -4.78 -2.90 -5.50
N HIS A 136 -4.16 -2.06 -4.67
CA HIS A 136 -4.67 -0.72 -4.41
C HIS A 136 -4.68 0.14 -5.67
N ASN A 137 -3.55 0.22 -6.38
CA ASN A 137 -3.41 1.03 -7.59
C ASN A 137 -4.32 0.56 -8.73
N SER A 138 -4.43 -0.76 -8.90
CA SER A 138 -5.22 -1.37 -9.98
C SER A 138 -6.68 -0.93 -10.00
N ARG A 139 -7.25 -0.57 -8.84
CA ARG A 139 -8.64 -0.11 -8.73
C ARG A 139 -8.92 1.18 -9.48
N ILE A 140 -7.90 1.98 -9.76
CA ILE A 140 -8.05 3.25 -10.48
C ILE A 140 -8.21 2.99 -11.98
N GLN A 141 -7.59 1.93 -12.49
CA GLN A 141 -7.49 1.64 -13.93
C GLN A 141 -8.23 0.36 -14.37
N SER A 142 -8.69 -0.46 -13.43
CA SER A 142 -9.46 -1.68 -13.70
C SER A 142 -10.86 -1.59 -13.10
N PRO A 143 -11.91 -1.51 -13.94
CA PRO A 143 -13.29 -1.54 -13.46
C PRO A 143 -13.61 -2.80 -12.65
N TRP A 144 -13.04 -3.94 -13.04
CA TRP A 144 -13.17 -5.20 -12.30
C TRP A 144 -12.56 -5.13 -10.90
N ALA A 145 -11.33 -4.59 -10.77
CA ALA A 145 -10.70 -4.44 -9.46
C ALA A 145 -11.46 -3.43 -8.58
N ALA A 146 -11.97 -2.34 -9.18
CA ALA A 146 -12.80 -1.34 -8.52
C ALA A 146 -14.10 -1.96 -7.97
N ALA A 147 -14.81 -2.74 -8.79
CA ALA A 147 -16.05 -3.42 -8.42
C ALA A 147 -15.82 -4.43 -7.29
N LEU A 148 -14.76 -5.25 -7.38
CA LEU A 148 -14.40 -6.19 -6.31
C LEU A 148 -14.13 -5.47 -4.98
N TYR A 149 -13.42 -4.34 -5.03
CA TYR A 149 -13.17 -3.52 -3.85
C TYR A 149 -14.46 -2.95 -3.28
N ALA A 150 -15.30 -2.33 -4.12
CA ALA A 150 -16.58 -1.74 -3.71
C ALA A 150 -17.49 -2.78 -3.07
N ASN A 151 -17.62 -3.97 -3.68
CA ASN A 151 -18.40 -5.09 -3.14
C ASN A 151 -17.85 -5.60 -1.79
N ALA A 152 -16.53 -5.56 -1.59
CA ALA A 152 -15.96 -5.87 -0.27
C ALA A 152 -16.28 -4.79 0.77
N ARG A 153 -16.24 -3.50 0.39
CA ARG A 153 -16.60 -2.39 1.28
C ARG A 153 -18.08 -2.39 1.64
N ALA A 154 -18.96 -2.66 0.69
CA ALA A 154 -20.41 -2.78 0.90
C ALA A 154 -20.76 -3.90 1.91
N ARG A 155 -19.98 -4.99 1.91
CA ARG A 155 -20.06 -6.08 2.90
C ARG A 155 -19.40 -5.74 4.26
N GLY A 156 -19.15 -4.47 4.55
CA GLY A 156 -18.57 -3.98 5.80
C GLY A 156 -17.09 -4.29 6.01
N LYS A 157 -16.33 -4.72 4.98
CA LYS A 157 -14.90 -4.99 5.15
C LYS A 157 -14.10 -3.68 5.24
N ARG A 158 -13.19 -3.60 6.23
CA ARG A 158 -12.24 -2.48 6.36
C ARG A 158 -11.29 -2.41 5.15
N ASN A 159 -10.71 -1.24 4.90
CA ASN A 159 -9.84 -0.99 3.75
C ASN A 159 -8.74 -2.06 3.55
N PRO A 160 -7.91 -2.41 4.55
CA PRO A 160 -6.85 -3.40 4.36
C PRO A 160 -7.39 -4.80 4.01
N HIS A 161 -8.59 -5.14 4.48
CA HIS A 161 -9.22 -6.42 4.15
C HIS A 161 -9.76 -6.38 2.71
N ALA A 162 -10.47 -5.32 2.33
CA ALA A 162 -10.96 -5.16 0.96
C ALA A 162 -9.82 -5.17 -0.07
N THR A 163 -8.69 -4.50 0.20
CA THR A 163 -7.51 -4.54 -0.67
C THR A 163 -6.90 -5.94 -0.78
N ARG A 164 -6.87 -6.73 0.31
CA ARG A 164 -6.40 -8.13 0.26
C ARG A 164 -7.33 -9.05 -0.54
N ILE A 165 -8.63 -8.78 -0.57
CA ILE A 165 -9.58 -9.50 -1.43
C ILE A 165 -9.22 -9.27 -2.90
N VAL A 166 -8.97 -8.02 -3.28
CA VAL A 166 -8.52 -7.66 -4.64
C VAL A 166 -7.14 -8.28 -4.93
N ALA A 167 -6.19 -8.20 -4.00
CA ALA A 167 -4.87 -8.82 -4.15
C ALA A 167 -4.95 -10.34 -4.38
N ARG A 168 -5.80 -11.04 -3.62
CA ARG A 168 -6.04 -12.48 -3.80
C ARG A 168 -6.64 -12.79 -5.18
N ALA A 169 -7.53 -11.95 -5.67
CA ALA A 169 -8.10 -12.10 -7.01
C ALA A 169 -7.02 -11.92 -8.09
N TRP A 170 -6.20 -10.87 -7.97
CA TRP A 170 -5.06 -10.63 -8.87
C TRP A 170 -4.03 -11.75 -8.85
N LEU A 171 -3.75 -12.36 -7.69
CA LEU A 171 -2.79 -13.48 -7.63
C LEU A 171 -3.22 -14.67 -8.47
N ARG A 172 -4.51 -14.88 -8.72
CA ARG A 172 -4.98 -15.93 -9.65
C ARG A 172 -4.65 -15.59 -11.09
N VAL A 173 -4.90 -14.34 -11.48
CA VAL A 173 -4.56 -13.83 -12.82
C VAL A 173 -3.05 -13.88 -13.04
N ILE A 174 -2.28 -13.34 -12.10
CA ILE A 174 -0.82 -13.34 -12.13
C ILE A 174 -0.28 -14.77 -12.19
N TRP A 175 -0.80 -15.69 -11.37
CA TRP A 175 -0.38 -17.09 -11.40
C TRP A 175 -0.63 -17.74 -12.76
N ALA A 176 -1.79 -17.49 -13.38
CA ALA A 176 -2.10 -18.00 -14.72
C ALA A 176 -1.18 -17.43 -15.80
N CYS A 177 -0.96 -16.10 -15.82
CA CYS A 177 -0.01 -15.45 -16.73
C CYS A 177 1.42 -16.00 -16.55
N TRP A 178 1.82 -16.22 -15.30
CA TRP A 178 3.15 -16.72 -14.95
C TRP A 178 3.41 -18.14 -15.46
N HIS A 179 2.46 -19.06 -15.24
CA HIS A 179 2.63 -20.47 -15.59
C HIS A 179 2.34 -20.78 -17.05
N ASN A 180 1.40 -20.06 -17.67
CA ASN A 180 1.10 -20.21 -19.09
C ASN A 180 2.06 -19.41 -19.99
N ALA A 181 3.04 -18.72 -19.39
CA ALA A 181 3.96 -17.80 -20.08
C ALA A 181 3.25 -16.81 -21.01
N THR A 182 2.02 -16.42 -20.66
CA THR A 182 1.16 -15.56 -21.47
C THR A 182 1.09 -14.19 -20.83
N PRO A 183 1.47 -13.11 -21.54
CA PRO A 183 1.33 -11.76 -21.02
C PRO A 183 -0.09 -11.44 -20.60
N TYR A 184 -0.23 -10.70 -19.50
CA TYR A 184 -1.50 -10.12 -19.14
C TYR A 184 -1.98 -9.20 -20.26
N ASP A 185 -3.26 -9.34 -20.63
CA ASP A 185 -3.91 -8.51 -21.62
C ASP A 185 -5.17 -7.88 -20.96
N PRO A 186 -5.24 -6.55 -20.82
CA PRO A 186 -6.39 -5.88 -20.22
C PRO A 186 -7.68 -6.07 -21.02
N ASP A 187 -7.60 -6.20 -22.34
CA ASP A 187 -8.77 -6.28 -23.23
C ASP A 187 -9.39 -7.69 -23.19
N ASN A 188 -8.56 -8.70 -22.93
CA ASN A 188 -8.97 -10.10 -22.81
C ASN A 188 -9.30 -10.52 -21.37
N HIS A 189 -9.49 -9.59 -20.43
CA HIS A 189 -9.89 -9.95 -19.07
C HIS A 189 -11.39 -10.31 -18.99
N PRO A 190 -11.77 -11.59 -18.84
CA PRO A 190 -13.16 -12.04 -19.03
C PRO A 190 -14.13 -11.50 -17.97
N ALA A 191 -13.63 -11.20 -16.76
CA ALA A 191 -14.46 -10.57 -15.73
C ALA A 191 -14.63 -9.05 -15.93
N THR A 192 -13.75 -8.41 -16.70
CA THR A 192 -13.92 -6.99 -17.07
C THR A 192 -14.92 -6.90 -18.21
N GLN A 193 -14.79 -7.75 -19.22
CA GLN A 193 -15.75 -7.86 -20.33
C GLN A 193 -17.19 -8.09 -19.85
N ARG A 194 -17.37 -8.95 -18.84
CA ARG A 194 -18.69 -9.20 -18.24
C ARG A 194 -19.30 -7.99 -17.52
N LEU A 195 -18.48 -7.07 -17.01
CA LEU A 195 -18.94 -5.84 -16.35
C LEU A 195 -19.25 -4.73 -17.35
N THR A 196 -18.60 -4.72 -18.51
CA THR A 196 -18.86 -3.73 -19.57
C THR A 196 -20.03 -4.13 -20.46
N ALA A 197 -20.37 -5.42 -20.52
CA ALA A 197 -21.48 -5.96 -21.30
C ALA A 197 -22.84 -5.91 -20.55
N SER A 198 -22.84 -5.48 -19.29
CA SER A 198 -24.01 -5.43 -18.40
C SER A 198 -24.32 -4.00 -17.98
#